data_AF-C7RV06-F1
#
_entry.id   AF-C7RV06-F1
#
_cell.length_a   1.000
_cell.length_b   1.000
_cell.length_c   1.000
_cell.angle_alpha   90.00
_cell.angle_beta   90.00
_cell.angle_gamma   90.00
#
_symmetry.space_group_name_H-M   'P 1'
#
loop_
_entity.id
_entity.type
_entity.pdbx_description
1 polymer ?
#
loop_
_entity_poly.entity_id
_entity_poly.type
_entity_poly.pdbx_seq_one_letter_code
_entity_poly.pdbx_strand_id
1 'polypeptide(L)'
;MKIMRTKNLVAAIASVAALATGSAAHAAFQYTLNSIFGDGLPDFVLTVPTLISSDTTFQLTDFDSITLPSGETVLSVAIRSPLGGPEIDFNIASGSFGYFWVTTDAFVGPGTYCAGFRGCTDTAAIMTITETGTVPEPGSLALLGLGLAGLATWRKRR
;
A
#
# COMPACT_ATOMS: atom_id res chain seq x y z
N MET A 1 -67.01 -6.84 -16.53
CA MET A 1 -65.78 -7.58 -16.87
C MET A 1 -64.78 -6.63 -17.55
N LYS A 2 -63.81 -6.10 -16.80
CA LYS A 2 -62.49 -5.68 -17.31
C LYS A 2 -61.56 -5.42 -16.11
N ILE A 3 -60.79 -6.44 -15.77
CA ILE A 3 -59.74 -6.38 -14.74
C ILE A 3 -58.51 -5.78 -15.42
N MET A 4 -58.13 -4.55 -15.07
CA MET A 4 -56.89 -3.93 -15.55
C MET A 4 -55.73 -4.25 -14.60
N ARG A 5 -54.65 -4.71 -15.21
CA ARG A 5 -53.48 -5.38 -14.65
C ARG A 5 -52.55 -4.42 -13.90
N THR A 6 -52.33 -4.65 -12.61
CA THR A 6 -51.17 -4.14 -11.86
C THR A 6 -50.01 -5.13 -12.02
N LYS A 7 -49.35 -5.09 -13.17
CA LYS A 7 -48.05 -5.73 -13.38
C LYS A 7 -47.12 -4.61 -13.85
N ASN A 8 -46.24 -4.10 -12.98
CA ASN A 8 -45.00 -3.40 -13.35
C ASN A 8 -44.19 -2.87 -12.16
N LEU A 9 -44.63 -3.05 -10.90
CA LEU A 9 -43.93 -2.47 -9.74
C LEU A 9 -42.92 -3.39 -9.04
N VAL A 10 -42.58 -4.55 -9.62
CA VAL A 10 -41.62 -5.51 -9.02
C VAL A 10 -40.21 -5.41 -9.62
N ALA A 11 -40.02 -4.67 -10.72
CA ALA A 11 -38.75 -4.65 -11.44
C ALA A 11 -37.73 -3.60 -10.95
N ALA A 12 -38.10 -2.70 -10.02
CA ALA A 12 -37.23 -1.58 -9.63
C ALA A 12 -36.38 -1.80 -8.36
N ILE A 13 -36.52 -2.94 -7.68
CA ILE A 13 -35.83 -3.18 -6.38
C ILE A 13 -34.69 -4.19 -6.50
N ALA A 14 -34.59 -4.95 -7.59
CA ALA A 14 -33.57 -5.99 -7.75
C ALA A 14 -32.23 -5.50 -8.34
N SER A 15 -32.14 -4.26 -8.83
CA SER A 15 -30.98 -3.81 -9.62
C SER A 15 -29.85 -3.17 -8.81
N VAL A 16 -30.01 -2.95 -7.51
CA VAL A 16 -29.00 -2.27 -6.68
C VAL A 16 -28.02 -3.25 -6.01
N ALA A 17 -28.29 -4.55 -6.04
CA ALA A 17 -27.47 -5.56 -5.37
C ALA A 17 -26.29 -6.11 -6.22
N ALA A 18 -26.15 -5.69 -7.49
CA ALA A 18 -25.25 -6.35 -8.44
C ALA A 18 -23.95 -5.59 -8.78
N LEU A 19 -23.55 -4.58 -7.99
CA LEU A 19 -22.29 -3.87 -8.22
C LEU A 19 -21.47 -3.70 -6.92
N ALA A 20 -21.34 -4.77 -6.17
CA ALA A 20 -20.33 -4.91 -5.13
C ALA A 20 -19.40 -6.09 -5.49
N THR A 21 -18.88 -6.11 -6.73
CA THR A 21 -17.72 -6.94 -7.04
C THR A 21 -16.55 -6.34 -6.27
N GLY A 22 -16.14 -7.05 -5.22
CA GLY A 22 -15.31 -6.53 -4.15
C GLY A 22 -14.00 -5.90 -4.62
N SER A 23 -13.79 -4.66 -4.23
CA SER A 23 -12.48 -4.26 -3.77
C SER A 23 -12.32 -4.84 -2.37
N ALA A 24 -11.54 -5.91 -2.22
CA ALA A 24 -11.00 -6.24 -0.90
C ALA A 24 -10.35 -4.97 -0.37
N ALA A 25 -10.62 -4.62 0.90
CA ALA A 25 -9.95 -3.52 1.57
C ALA A 25 -8.43 -3.79 1.49
N HIS A 26 -7.73 -3.10 0.59
CA HIS A 26 -6.28 -3.22 0.49
C HIS A 26 -5.70 -2.21 1.45
N ALA A 27 -5.02 -2.70 2.48
CA ALA A 27 -4.11 -1.89 3.24
C ALA A 27 -2.94 -1.51 2.33
N ALA A 28 -2.76 -0.22 2.09
CA ALA A 28 -1.55 0.26 1.45
C ALA A 28 -0.40 0.23 2.48
N PHE A 29 0.80 -0.11 2.02
CA PHE A 29 2.01 -0.09 2.82
C PHE A 29 2.92 1.00 2.27
N GLN A 30 3.27 1.94 3.13
CA GLN A 30 4.23 2.99 2.83
C GLN A 30 5.60 2.58 3.35
N TYR A 31 6.58 2.60 2.45
CA TYR A 31 7.99 2.38 2.71
C TYR A 31 8.64 3.75 2.69
N THR A 32 9.22 4.14 3.82
CA THR A 32 10.01 5.37 3.94
C THR A 32 11.41 4.97 4.30
N LEU A 33 12.34 5.18 3.37
CA LEU A 33 13.76 5.01 3.63
C LEU A 33 14.40 6.39 3.76
N ASN A 34 15.12 6.58 4.87
CA ASN A 34 15.85 7.80 5.17
C ASN A 34 17.31 7.50 5.56
N SER A 35 18.24 8.26 5.00
CA SER A 35 19.59 8.46 5.51
C SER A 35 19.54 9.22 6.84
N ILE A 36 20.37 8.82 7.80
CA ILE A 36 20.35 9.37 9.16
C ILE A 36 21.57 10.27 9.42
N PHE A 37 22.62 10.15 8.60
CA PHE A 37 23.89 10.82 8.85
C PHE A 37 24.30 11.86 7.80
N GLY A 38 23.39 12.26 6.89
CA GLY A 38 23.75 13.23 5.83
C GLY A 38 24.91 12.73 4.97
N ASP A 39 25.08 11.42 4.92
CA ASP A 39 26.23 10.67 4.42
C ASP A 39 26.18 10.43 2.91
N GLY A 40 25.32 11.16 2.19
CA GLY A 40 25.24 11.10 0.74
C GLY A 40 24.48 9.89 0.20
N LEU A 41 23.59 9.35 1.03
CA LEU A 41 22.86 8.12 0.84
C LEU A 41 21.41 8.35 0.34
N PRO A 42 20.88 7.59 -0.64
CA PRO A 42 19.53 7.80 -1.20
C PRO A 42 18.38 7.73 -0.19
N ASP A 43 17.37 8.58 -0.41
CA ASP A 43 16.09 8.58 0.29
C ASP A 43 14.96 8.25 -0.68
N PHE A 44 13.93 7.53 -0.22
CA PHE A 44 12.72 7.35 -1.02
C PHE A 44 11.47 7.14 -0.18
N VAL A 45 10.33 7.45 -0.79
CA VAL A 45 9.00 7.10 -0.30
C VAL A 45 8.27 6.33 -1.39
N LEU A 46 7.74 5.16 -1.05
CA LEU A 46 7.02 4.26 -1.93
C LEU A 46 5.75 3.77 -1.24
N THR A 47 4.60 3.93 -1.88
CA THR A 47 3.33 3.40 -1.38
C THR A 47 2.81 2.30 -2.29
N VAL A 48 2.68 1.09 -1.77
CA VAL A 48 2.21 -0.08 -2.52
C VAL A 48 0.93 -0.66 -1.93
N PRO A 49 0.05 -1.28 -2.74
CA PRO A 49 -1.22 -1.81 -2.27
C PRO A 49 -1.09 -3.14 -1.49
N THR A 50 0.10 -3.74 -1.46
CA THR A 50 0.38 -5.02 -0.80
C THR A 50 1.73 -5.00 -0.12
N LEU A 51 1.88 -5.70 1.00
CA LEU A 51 3.16 -5.85 1.67
C LEU A 51 4.16 -6.58 0.77
N ILE A 52 5.37 -6.03 0.66
CA ILE A 52 6.49 -6.57 -0.07
C ILE A 52 7.46 -7.15 0.95
N SER A 53 7.67 -8.45 0.88
CA SER A 53 8.52 -9.16 1.83
C SER A 53 9.92 -9.44 1.29
N SER A 54 10.09 -9.57 -0.03
CA SER A 54 11.38 -9.88 -0.69
C SER A 54 11.33 -9.56 -2.18
N ASP A 55 12.48 -9.62 -2.86
CA ASP A 55 12.70 -9.62 -4.31
C ASP A 55 11.59 -8.98 -5.15
N THR A 56 11.71 -7.68 -5.41
CA THR A 56 10.72 -6.93 -6.20
C THR A 56 11.41 -5.82 -6.99
N THR A 57 11.09 -5.68 -8.27
CA THR A 57 11.53 -4.52 -9.08
C THR A 57 10.39 -3.52 -9.22
N PHE A 58 10.69 -2.25 -9.04
CA PHE A 58 9.72 -1.16 -9.08
C PHE A 58 9.86 -0.34 -10.34
N GLN A 59 8.74 0.22 -10.82
CA GLN A 59 8.79 1.30 -11.79
C GLN A 59 9.03 2.62 -11.05
N LEU A 60 9.75 3.56 -11.68
CA LEU A 60 10.02 4.86 -11.05
C LEU A 60 8.73 5.66 -10.78
N THR A 61 7.66 5.39 -11.53
CA THR A 61 6.33 5.98 -11.33
C THR A 61 5.63 5.50 -10.07
N ASP A 62 6.10 4.41 -9.46
CA ASP A 62 5.50 3.86 -8.25
C ASP A 62 5.93 4.65 -7.00
N PHE A 63 7.03 5.40 -7.09
CA PHE A 63 7.58 6.16 -5.97
C PHE A 63 6.88 7.52 -5.81
N ASP A 64 6.53 7.82 -4.56
CA ASP A 64 6.03 9.14 -4.16
C ASP A 64 7.17 10.18 -4.21
N SER A 65 8.39 9.74 -3.85
CA SER A 65 9.61 10.52 -4.00
C SER A 65 10.85 9.63 -4.02
N ILE A 66 11.88 10.06 -4.75
CA ILE A 66 13.23 9.50 -4.68
C ILE A 66 14.22 10.66 -4.71
N THR A 67 15.18 10.66 -3.81
CA THR A 67 16.25 11.65 -3.74
C THR A 67 17.60 10.94 -3.72
N LEU A 68 18.44 11.21 -4.71
CA LEU A 68 19.83 10.77 -4.73
C LEU A 68 20.74 11.95 -4.36
N PRO A 69 21.62 11.83 -3.36
CA PRO A 69 22.54 12.91 -3.01
C PRO A 69 23.57 13.22 -4.09
N SER A 70 23.86 12.26 -4.98
CA SER A 70 24.69 12.50 -6.16
C SER A 70 24.00 13.40 -7.21
N GLY A 71 22.68 13.58 -7.13
CA GLY A 71 21.87 14.26 -8.14
C GLY A 71 21.73 13.49 -9.46
N GLU A 72 22.25 12.25 -9.52
CA GLU A 72 22.13 11.42 -10.72
C GLU A 72 20.68 10.97 -10.96
N THR A 73 20.39 10.60 -12.21
CA THR A 73 19.07 10.06 -12.57
C THR A 73 18.97 8.60 -12.15
N VAL A 74 17.94 8.28 -11.37
CA VAL A 74 17.54 6.89 -11.08
C VAL A 74 16.94 6.28 -12.35
N LEU A 75 17.39 5.09 -12.73
CA LEU A 75 16.86 4.32 -13.85
C LEU A 75 15.90 3.22 -13.37
N SER A 76 16.21 2.56 -12.26
CA SER A 76 15.34 1.59 -11.61
C SER A 76 15.72 1.39 -10.16
N VAL A 77 14.76 0.96 -9.34
CA VAL A 77 14.98 0.53 -7.96
C VAL A 77 14.44 -0.88 -7.80
N ALA A 78 15.14 -1.72 -7.05
CA ALA A 78 14.69 -3.08 -6.76
C ALA A 78 15.05 -3.47 -5.32
N ILE A 79 14.21 -4.29 -4.70
CA ILE A 79 14.62 -5.15 -3.59
C ILE A 79 15.17 -6.44 -4.20
N ARG A 80 16.34 -6.89 -3.76
CA ARG A 80 16.98 -8.14 -4.16
C ARG A 80 17.51 -8.88 -2.93
N SER A 81 17.79 -10.18 -3.05
CA SER A 81 18.30 -10.96 -1.91
C SER A 81 19.60 -11.72 -2.24
N PRO A 82 20.68 -11.02 -2.66
CA PRO A 82 21.88 -11.67 -3.20
C PRO A 82 22.62 -12.56 -2.19
N LEU A 83 22.50 -12.28 -0.89
CA LEU A 83 23.19 -13.00 0.19
C LEU A 83 22.22 -13.57 1.25
N GLY A 84 20.96 -13.79 0.87
CA GLY A 84 19.95 -14.38 1.76
C GLY A 84 19.17 -13.39 2.62
N GLY A 85 19.31 -12.08 2.41
CA GLY A 85 18.43 -11.07 3.00
C GLY A 85 18.16 -9.92 2.03
N PRO A 86 17.05 -9.18 2.18
CA PRO A 86 16.66 -8.15 1.23
C PRO A 86 17.60 -6.95 1.32
N GLU A 87 18.01 -6.52 0.13
CA GLU A 87 18.87 -5.40 -0.17
C GLU A 87 18.14 -4.49 -1.15
N ILE A 88 18.12 -3.19 -0.90
CA ILE A 88 17.57 -2.20 -1.83
C ILE A 88 18.68 -1.72 -2.74
N ASP A 89 18.51 -2.02 -4.03
CA ASP A 89 19.42 -1.69 -5.11
C ASP A 89 18.90 -0.51 -5.92
N PHE A 90 19.81 0.43 -6.19
CA PHE A 90 19.59 1.50 -7.14
C PHE A 90 20.39 1.22 -8.40
N ASN A 91 19.75 1.43 -9.55
CA ASN A 91 20.41 1.50 -10.83
C ASN A 91 20.36 2.95 -11.31
N ILE A 92 21.53 3.51 -11.56
CA ILE A 92 21.73 4.89 -11.99
C ILE A 92 22.61 4.90 -13.25
N ALA A 93 22.77 6.07 -13.87
CA ALA A 93 23.53 6.20 -15.11
C ALA A 93 25.00 5.73 -14.97
N SER A 94 25.62 5.98 -13.82
CA SER A 94 27.00 5.57 -13.52
C SER A 94 27.16 4.09 -13.13
N GLY A 95 26.08 3.37 -12.83
CA GLY A 95 26.10 1.95 -12.47
C GLY A 95 24.99 1.55 -11.50
N SER A 96 25.08 0.32 -10.99
CA SER A 96 24.16 -0.18 -9.96
C SER A 96 24.90 -0.45 -8.66
N PHE A 97 24.26 -0.12 -7.54
CA PHE A 97 24.77 -0.36 -6.21
C PHE A 97 23.64 -0.75 -5.26
N GLY A 98 23.96 -1.62 -4.32
CA GLY A 98 23.09 -1.98 -3.22
C GLY A 98 23.38 -1.11 -2.00
N TYR A 99 22.32 -0.70 -1.33
CA TYR A 99 22.34 0.47 -0.47
C TYR A 99 21.83 0.20 0.95
N PHE A 100 20.71 -0.53 1.07
CA PHE A 100 20.10 -0.85 2.35
C PHE A 100 19.90 -2.35 2.44
N TRP A 101 20.66 -3.02 3.29
CA TRP A 101 20.54 -4.45 3.52
C TRP A 101 20.22 -4.76 4.97
N VAL A 102 19.44 -5.81 5.18
CA VAL A 102 19.17 -6.38 6.50
C VAL A 102 19.57 -7.85 6.55
N THR A 103 19.79 -8.38 7.74
CA THR A 103 20.21 -9.78 7.94
C THR A 103 19.04 -10.76 8.05
N THR A 104 17.80 -10.29 7.94
CA THR A 104 16.61 -11.14 7.93
C THR A 104 16.35 -11.64 6.52
N ASP A 105 15.67 -12.78 6.38
CA ASP A 105 15.38 -13.36 5.05
C ASP A 105 14.35 -12.53 4.25
N ALA A 106 13.63 -11.62 4.92
CA ALA A 106 12.56 -10.80 4.36
C ALA A 106 12.23 -9.59 5.26
N PHE A 107 11.47 -8.63 4.71
CA PHE A 107 10.72 -7.65 5.49
C PHE A 107 9.42 -8.29 6.02
N VAL A 108 9.32 -8.46 7.33
CA VAL A 108 8.25 -9.23 8.00
C VAL A 108 7.15 -8.30 8.51
N GLY A 109 6.61 -7.45 7.63
CA GLY A 109 5.49 -6.56 7.94
C GLY A 109 5.87 -5.14 8.35
N PRO A 110 4.87 -4.32 8.75
CA PRO A 110 5.08 -2.98 9.27
C PRO A 110 6.06 -2.97 10.44
N GLY A 111 6.98 -2.01 10.43
CA GLY A 111 8.05 -1.93 11.41
C GLY A 111 9.21 -1.08 10.95
N THR A 112 10.22 -0.98 11.81
CA THR A 112 11.46 -0.24 11.54
C THR A 112 12.59 -1.22 11.30
N TYR A 113 13.25 -1.06 10.16
CA TYR A 113 14.39 -1.84 9.70
C TYR A 113 15.60 -0.91 9.63
N CYS A 114 16.76 -1.44 10.01
CA CYS A 114 17.98 -0.67 10.15
C CYS A 114 19.09 -1.37 9.39
N ALA A 115 19.80 -0.63 8.55
CA ALA A 115 20.85 -1.19 7.70
C ALA A 115 22.01 -1.76 8.54
N GLY A 116 22.55 -2.90 8.10
CA GLY A 116 23.75 -3.50 8.67
C GLY A 116 23.56 -4.29 9.98
N PHE A 117 24.70 -4.62 10.61
CA PHE A 117 24.76 -5.60 11.70
C PHE A 117 24.62 -5.02 13.12
N ARG A 118 24.70 -3.69 13.28
CA ARG A 118 24.77 -3.04 14.61
C ARG A 118 23.42 -2.55 15.15
N GLY A 119 22.33 -2.74 14.40
CA GLY A 119 21.01 -2.23 14.78
C GLY A 119 20.88 -0.71 14.61
N CYS A 120 19.76 -0.15 15.05
CA CYS A 120 19.32 1.20 14.70
C CYS A 120 20.11 2.36 15.34
N THR A 121 21.02 2.06 16.26
CA THR A 121 21.74 3.09 17.04
C THR A 121 22.96 3.64 16.30
N ASP A 122 23.56 2.82 15.42
CA ASP A 122 24.77 3.15 14.64
C ASP A 122 24.57 2.86 13.13
N THR A 123 23.33 2.94 12.63
CA THR A 123 23.02 2.61 11.23
C THR A 123 23.12 3.82 10.31
N ALA A 124 23.60 3.62 9.08
CA ALA A 124 23.65 4.65 8.04
C ALA A 124 22.25 5.03 7.50
N ALA A 125 21.32 4.06 7.51
CA ALA A 125 19.97 4.24 6.98
C ALA A 125 18.92 3.50 7.81
N ILE A 126 17.72 4.06 7.87
CA ILE A 126 16.51 3.44 8.45
C ILE A 126 15.45 3.35 7.37
N MET A 127 14.78 2.21 7.30
CA MET A 127 13.53 2.05 6.57
C MET A 127 12.38 1.82 7.54
N THR A 128 11.30 2.56 7.38
CA THR A 128 10.06 2.35 8.13
C THR A 128 8.96 1.90 7.17
N ILE A 129 8.32 0.79 7.49
CA ILE A 129 7.14 0.29 6.78
C ILE A 129 5.93 0.58 7.64
N THR A 130 5.00 1.36 7.12
CA THR A 130 3.75 1.72 7.82
C THR A 130 2.55 1.24 7.01
N GLU A 131 1.57 0.67 7.70
CA GLU A 131 0.27 0.38 7.11
C GLU A 131 -0.56 1.67 7.09
N THR A 132 -0.86 2.20 5.90
CA THR A 132 -1.46 3.52 5.71
C THR A 132 -2.96 3.50 5.39
N GLY A 133 -3.59 2.32 5.40
CA GLY A 133 -5.02 2.23 5.13
C GLY A 133 -5.75 1.08 5.82
N THR A 134 -6.74 1.43 6.62
CA THR A 134 -7.92 0.59 6.86
C THR A 134 -9.11 1.24 6.16
N VAL A 135 -9.33 0.95 4.88
CA VAL A 135 -10.64 1.26 4.28
C VAL A 135 -11.64 0.29 4.90
N PRO A 136 -12.76 0.76 5.48
CA PRO A 136 -13.75 -0.14 6.07
C PRO A 136 -14.16 -1.18 5.04
N GLU A 137 -14.13 -2.45 5.43
CA GLU A 137 -14.50 -3.54 4.53
C GLU A 137 -15.83 -3.22 3.85
N PRO A 138 -16.02 -3.61 2.57
CA PRO A 138 -17.28 -3.38 1.86
C PRO A 138 -18.52 -3.82 2.66
N GLY A 139 -18.39 -4.85 3.51
CA GLY A 139 -19.43 -5.30 4.45
C GLY A 139 -19.80 -4.27 5.54
N SER A 140 -18.82 -3.54 6.08
CA SER A 140 -19.04 -2.48 7.07
C SER A 140 -19.77 -1.28 6.47
N LEU A 141 -19.44 -0.91 5.23
CA LEU A 141 -20.14 0.13 4.49
C LEU A 141 -21.56 -0.31 4.11
N ALA A 142 -21.76 -1.57 3.72
CA ALA A 142 -23.08 -2.12 3.45
C ALA A 142 -23.97 -2.12 4.72
N LEU A 143 -23.42 -2.50 5.88
CA LEU A 143 -24.13 -2.48 7.16
C LEU A 143 -24.46 -1.06 7.61
N LEU A 144 -23.54 -0.11 7.45
CA LEU A 144 -23.78 1.31 7.74
C LEU A 144 -24.86 1.89 6.82
N GLY A 145 -24.79 1.57 5.52
CA GLY A 145 -25.79 1.97 4.52
C GLY A 145 -27.18 1.39 4.80
N LEU A 146 -27.25 0.11 5.18
CA LEU A 146 -28.50 -0.54 5.59
C LEU A 146 -29.06 0.02 6.91
N GLY A 147 -28.19 0.33 7.87
CA GLY A 147 -28.56 0.96 9.13
C GLY A 147 -29.18 2.35 8.93
N LEU A 148 -28.57 3.17 8.07
CA LEU A 148 -29.09 4.50 7.71
C LEU A 148 -30.39 4.42 6.91
N ALA A 149 -30.52 3.47 5.98
CA ALA A 149 -31.76 3.24 5.25
C ALA A 149 -32.90 2.77 6.18
N GLY A 150 -32.60 1.92 7.16
CA GLY A 150 -33.53 1.51 8.21
C GLY A 150 -33.99 2.68 9.08
N LEU A 151 -33.06 3.59 9.45
CA LEU A 151 -33.39 4.78 10.24
C LEU A 151 -34.25 5.79 9.46
N ALA A 152 -33.94 6.01 8.18
CA ALA A 152 -34.71 6.91 7.32
C ALA A 152 -36.14 6.40 7.08
N THR A 153 -36.32 5.09 6.94
CA THR A 153 -37.65 4.48 6.79
C THR A 153 -38.44 4.46 8.10
N TRP A 154 -37.77 4.32 9.25
CA TRP A 154 -38.39 4.46 10.56
C TRP A 154 -38.89 5.88 10.83
N ARG A 155 -38.09 6.89 10.46
CA ARG A 155 -38.45 8.31 10.62
C ARG A 155 -39.61 8.76 9.72
N LYS A 156 -39.87 8.07 8.61
CA LYS A 156 -41.04 8.30 7.74
C LYS A 156 -42.34 7.65 8.23
N ARG A 157 -42.26 6.73 9.21
CA ARG A 157 -43.41 6.02 9.78
C ARG A 157 -43.91 6.60 11.10
N ARG A 158 -43.16 7.55 11.68
CA ARG A 158 -43.65 8.44 12.74
C ARG A 158 -44.08 9.76 12.13
#